data_AF-A0A2V8UJA6-F1
#
_entry.id   AF-A0A2V8UJA6-F1
#
_cell.length_a   1.000
_cell.length_b   1.000
_cell.length_c   1.000
_cell.angle_alpha   90.00
_cell.angle_beta   90.00
_cell.angle_gamma   90.00
#
_symmetry.space_group_name_H-M   'P 1'
#
loop_
_entity.id
_entity.type
_entity.pdbx_description
1 polymer ?
#
loop_
_entity_poly.entity_id
_entity_poly.type
_entity_poly.pdbx_seq_one_letter_code
_entity_poly.pdbx_strand_id
1 'polypeptide(L)'
;MYSLFTGQFSWMACVSLVAIVAAVSFWYVVLRPSRVSDVLFLALLAALKFSHALNHIYTSPIDVRVDILGQLMLIRTGALAALELRGVANIGFGFIPNQKEWVAGVRYFFYFLPVGFPLALAVGLVRLNFTGFLFWQTLAIFCGFLWVVALSEEFFFRGMLQQWLTAWTAWPNLALIATSLLFGAAHLPVRAFPNWKMAVVSAVAGLFYGIAYRKTGSIRASMVTHALVVTAWRTLFV
;
A
#
# COMPACT_ATOMS: atom_id res chain seq x y z
N MET A 1 14.22 3.97 22.72
CA MET A 1 14.94 3.83 24.01
C MET A 1 15.53 2.44 24.23
N TYR A 2 15.01 1.38 23.62
CA TYR A 2 15.56 0.02 23.77
C TYR A 2 17.01 -0.19 23.26
N SER A 3 17.48 0.58 22.28
CA SER A 3 18.85 0.43 21.73
C SER A 3 19.97 1.09 22.56
N LEU A 4 19.64 1.92 23.55
CA LEU A 4 20.64 2.60 24.40
C LEU A 4 21.40 1.60 25.27
N PHE A 5 20.68 0.62 25.83
CA PHE A 5 21.24 -0.39 26.73
C PHE A 5 21.91 -1.56 25.99
N THR A 6 21.77 -1.64 24.66
CA THR A 6 22.36 -2.71 23.84
C THR A 6 23.63 -2.28 23.10
N GLY A 7 24.06 -1.01 23.25
CA GLY A 7 25.20 -0.45 22.52
C GLY A 7 24.96 -0.24 21.02
N GLN A 8 23.73 -0.46 20.54
CA GLN A 8 23.35 -0.35 19.12
C GLN A 8 22.74 1.02 18.78
N PHE A 9 22.79 1.97 19.71
CA PHE A 9 22.20 3.29 19.51
C PHE A 9 23.05 4.14 18.57
N SER A 10 22.39 4.73 17.56
CA SER A 10 23.00 5.68 16.63
C SER A 10 22.30 7.04 16.74
N TRP A 11 23.08 8.08 17.07
CA TRP A 11 22.59 9.46 17.08
C TRP A 11 22.08 9.89 15.71
N MET A 12 22.78 9.50 14.64
CA MET A 12 22.38 9.83 13.27
C MET A 12 21.05 9.17 12.91
N ALA A 13 20.82 7.91 13.32
CA ALA A 13 19.54 7.23 13.13
C ALA A 13 18.42 7.90 13.94
N CYS A 14 18.70 8.31 15.18
CA CYS A 14 17.76 9.02 16.03
C CYS A 14 17.33 10.37 15.41
N VAL A 15 18.30 11.20 15.01
CA VAL A 15 18.05 12.50 14.37
C VAL A 15 17.29 12.32 13.05
N SER A 16 17.68 11.34 12.23
CA SER A 16 16.99 11.04 10.96
C SER A 16 15.55 10.61 11.19
N LEU A 17 15.30 9.75 12.18
CA LEU A 17 13.95 9.31 12.54
C LEU A 17 13.09 10.48 13.02
N VAL A 18 13.62 11.31 13.93
CA VAL A 18 12.92 12.52 14.42
C VAL A 18 12.62 13.47 13.27
N ALA A 19 13.57 13.70 12.37
CA ALA A 19 13.38 14.56 11.21
C ALA A 19 12.28 14.03 10.27
N ILE A 20 12.27 12.72 9.97
CA ILE A 20 11.24 12.09 9.14
C ILE A 20 9.86 12.19 9.82
N VAL A 21 9.78 11.82 11.10
CA VAL A 21 8.52 11.86 11.86
C VAL A 21 8.00 13.30 11.92
N ALA A 22 8.86 14.28 12.18
CA ALA A 22 8.48 15.68 12.22
C ALA A 22 8.01 16.17 10.84
N ALA A 23 8.77 15.87 9.77
CA ALA A 23 8.42 16.26 8.41
C ALA A 23 7.04 15.72 7.99
N VAL A 24 6.75 14.45 8.29
CA VAL A 24 5.45 13.83 7.96
C VAL A 24 4.33 14.35 8.87
N SER A 25 4.56 14.42 10.18
CA SER A 25 3.51 14.73 11.16
C SER A 25 3.12 16.22 11.13
N PHE A 26 4.06 17.12 10.89
CA PHE A 26 3.81 18.56 10.82
C PHE A 26 3.62 19.07 9.40
N TRP A 27 3.56 18.18 8.40
CA TRP A 27 3.49 18.55 6.98
C TRP A 27 2.40 19.60 6.72
N TYR A 28 1.17 19.32 7.16
CA TYR A 28 0.01 20.19 6.95
C TYR A 28 -0.16 21.30 7.99
N VAL A 29 0.68 21.29 9.04
CA VAL A 29 0.79 22.42 9.97
C VAL A 29 1.66 23.52 9.35
N VAL A 30 2.78 23.12 8.72
CA VAL A 30 3.74 24.03 8.09
C VAL A 30 3.27 24.44 6.69
N LEU A 31 2.82 23.48 5.88
CA LEU A 31 2.34 23.72 4.53
C LEU A 31 0.82 23.70 4.52
N ARG A 32 0.20 24.79 4.07
CA ARG A 32 -1.26 24.82 3.96
C ARG A 32 -1.76 23.72 3.00
N PRO A 33 -2.90 23.07 3.30
CA PRO A 33 -3.55 22.14 2.38
C PRO A 33 -3.75 22.74 0.98
N SER A 34 -3.14 22.13 -0.03
CA SER A 34 -3.19 22.55 -1.42
C SER A 34 -2.85 21.37 -2.32
N ARG A 35 -3.16 21.45 -3.62
CA ARG A 35 -2.82 20.38 -4.58
C ARG A 35 -1.32 20.09 -4.62
N VAL A 36 -0.50 21.14 -4.53
CA VAL A 36 0.96 21.01 -4.56
C VAL A 36 1.46 20.35 -3.27
N SER A 37 1.00 20.80 -2.09
CA SER A 37 1.40 20.19 -0.82
C SER A 37 0.92 18.74 -0.69
N ASP A 38 -0.23 18.39 -1.27
CA ASP A 38 -0.75 17.02 -1.34
C ASP A 38 0.11 16.11 -2.21
N VAL A 39 0.50 16.57 -3.41
CA VAL A 39 1.40 15.81 -4.31
C VAL A 39 2.77 15.63 -3.68
N LEU A 40 3.32 16.69 -3.10
CA LEU A 40 4.62 16.63 -2.43
C LEU A 40 4.59 15.73 -1.18
N PHE A 41 3.46 15.68 -0.45
CA PHE A 41 3.28 14.75 0.65
C PHE A 41 3.33 13.29 0.18
N LEU A 42 2.58 12.95 -0.87
CA LEU A 42 2.61 11.62 -1.47
C LEU A 42 4.00 11.27 -2.01
N ALA A 43 4.67 12.22 -2.64
CA ALA A 43 6.03 12.05 -3.13
C ALA A 43 7.02 11.78 -1.99
N LEU A 44 6.92 12.50 -0.87
CA LEU A 44 7.74 12.26 0.32
C LEU A 44 7.52 10.85 0.87
N LEU A 45 6.26 10.43 1.06
CA LEU A 45 5.95 9.09 1.56
C LEU A 45 6.45 7.99 0.61
N ALA A 46 6.28 8.18 -0.71
CA ALA A 46 6.78 7.26 -1.71
C ALA A 46 8.33 7.21 -1.69
N ALA A 47 9.00 8.36 -1.64
CA ALA A 47 10.45 8.44 -1.56
C ALA A 47 10.98 7.73 -0.31
N LEU A 48 10.34 7.91 0.86
CA LEU A 48 10.72 7.21 2.09
C LEU A 48 10.51 5.69 1.99
N LYS A 49 9.47 5.23 1.27
CA LYS A 49 9.24 3.79 1.00
C LYS A 49 10.31 3.20 0.08
N PHE A 50 10.72 3.91 -0.97
CA PHE A 50 11.61 3.37 -2.01
C PHE A 50 13.11 3.66 -1.81
N SER A 51 13.49 4.67 -1.02
CA SER A 51 14.89 5.08 -0.84
C SER A 51 15.71 4.17 0.06
N HIS A 52 15.11 3.14 0.67
CA HIS A 52 15.71 2.34 1.73
C HIS A 52 16.21 3.15 2.95
N ALA A 53 15.85 4.43 3.07
CA ALA A 53 16.29 5.30 4.16
C ALA A 53 15.95 4.72 5.54
N LEU A 54 14.80 4.06 5.66
CA LEU A 54 14.38 3.41 6.90
C LEU A 54 15.27 2.20 7.28
N ASN A 55 15.93 1.55 6.33
CA ASN A 55 16.82 0.42 6.61
C ASN A 55 18.10 0.87 7.34
N HIS A 56 18.53 2.12 7.13
CA HIS A 56 19.63 2.71 7.87
C HIS A 56 19.26 3.14 9.30
N ILE A 57 17.95 3.30 9.57
CA ILE A 57 17.42 3.67 10.88
C ILE A 57 17.09 2.42 11.70
N TYR A 58 16.50 1.42 11.06
CA TYR A 58 16.09 0.16 11.67
C TYR A 58 17.07 -0.95 11.29
N THR A 59 18.28 -0.88 11.83
CA THR A 59 19.30 -1.91 11.66
C THR A 59 19.03 -3.09 12.60
N SER A 60 19.00 -4.30 12.03
CA SER A 60 18.85 -5.53 12.82
C SER A 60 20.23 -6.14 13.10
N PRO A 61 20.58 -6.42 14.38
CA PRO A 61 21.82 -7.12 14.72
C PRO A 61 21.74 -8.65 14.46
N ILE A 62 20.55 -9.15 14.12
CA ILE A 62 20.25 -10.55 13.79
C ILE A 62 19.47 -10.59 12.46
N ASP A 63 19.39 -11.75 11.80
CA ASP A 63 18.70 -11.89 10.50
C ASP A 63 17.16 -11.85 10.65
N VAL A 64 16.64 -10.67 11.00
CA VAL A 64 15.22 -10.38 11.19
C VAL A 64 14.88 -9.07 10.48
N ARG A 65 13.71 -9.05 9.83
CA ARG A 65 13.16 -7.90 9.10
C ARG A 65 12.64 -6.82 10.06
N VAL A 66 13.55 -6.04 10.64
CA VAL A 66 13.20 -4.92 11.56
C VAL A 66 12.73 -3.67 10.80
N ASP A 67 13.01 -3.59 9.48
CA ASP A 67 12.52 -2.55 8.56
C ASP A 67 10.99 -2.38 8.57
N ILE A 68 10.25 -3.45 8.91
CA ILE A 68 8.80 -3.42 9.06
C ILE A 68 8.34 -2.40 10.11
N LEU A 69 9.13 -2.15 11.16
CA LEU A 69 8.80 -1.14 12.18
C LEU A 69 8.80 0.27 11.59
N GLY A 70 9.73 0.56 10.68
CA GLY A 70 9.76 1.82 9.95
C GLY A 70 8.53 1.97 9.05
N GLN A 71 8.12 0.89 8.37
CA GLN A 71 6.90 0.92 7.56
C GLN A 71 5.65 1.17 8.42
N LEU A 72 5.50 0.47 9.54
CA LEU A 72 4.37 0.67 10.47
C LEU A 72 4.35 2.08 11.04
N MET A 73 5.51 2.64 11.34
CA MET A 73 5.64 4.04 11.77
C MET A 73 5.17 4.99 10.67
N LEU A 74 5.64 4.82 9.43
CA LEU A 74 5.26 5.66 8.29
C LEU A 74 3.75 5.61 8.00
N ILE A 75 3.15 4.41 8.09
CA ILE A 75 1.72 4.22 7.90
C ILE A 75 0.93 5.00 8.95
N ARG A 76 1.33 4.91 10.22
CA ARG A 76 0.64 5.58 11.32
C ARG A 76 0.79 7.10 11.25
N THR A 77 2.00 7.61 11.10
CA THR A 77 2.25 9.06 11.05
C THR A 77 1.65 9.69 9.80
N GLY A 78 1.78 9.02 8.64
CA GLY A 78 1.16 9.44 7.39
C GLY A 78 -0.37 9.43 7.47
N ALA A 79 -0.97 8.40 8.07
CA ALA A 79 -2.41 8.34 8.28
C ALA A 79 -2.90 9.44 9.22
N LEU A 80 -2.24 9.69 10.34
CA LEU A 80 -2.60 10.78 11.25
C LEU A 80 -2.53 12.14 10.56
N ALA A 81 -1.44 12.42 9.83
CA ALA A 81 -1.30 13.69 9.11
C ALA A 81 -2.40 13.87 8.03
N ALA A 82 -2.71 12.80 7.29
CA ALA A 82 -3.72 12.87 6.24
C ALA A 82 -5.17 12.92 6.79
N LEU A 83 -5.49 12.15 7.81
CA LEU A 83 -6.85 12.06 8.36
C LEU A 83 -7.16 13.28 9.25
N GLU A 84 -6.26 13.62 10.18
CA GLU A 84 -6.54 14.64 11.20
C GLU A 84 -6.17 16.05 10.74
N LEU A 85 -5.01 16.22 10.08
CA LEU A 85 -4.51 17.55 9.72
C LEU A 85 -4.97 17.99 8.33
N ARG A 86 -4.92 17.08 7.35
CA ARG A 86 -5.40 17.36 5.99
C ARG A 86 -6.91 17.22 5.84
N GLY A 87 -7.57 16.48 6.74
CA GLY A 87 -9.01 16.25 6.72
C GLY A 87 -9.45 15.31 5.59
N VAL A 88 -8.66 14.28 5.27
CA VAL A 88 -9.08 13.23 4.33
C VAL A 88 -10.22 12.44 4.97
N ALA A 89 -11.44 12.65 4.47
CA ALA A 89 -12.66 12.05 5.00
C ALA A 89 -13.39 11.22 3.94
N ASN A 90 -14.35 10.42 4.41
CA ASN A 90 -15.26 9.62 3.58
C ASN A 90 -14.57 8.57 2.71
N ILE A 91 -13.50 7.97 3.24
CA ILE A 91 -12.73 6.91 2.57
C ILE A 91 -12.91 5.52 3.17
N GLY A 92 -13.75 5.38 4.20
CA GLY A 92 -13.91 4.11 4.91
C GLY A 92 -12.60 3.54 5.45
N PHE A 93 -11.72 4.39 5.99
CA PHE A 93 -10.47 3.94 6.63
C PHE A 93 -10.77 3.12 7.88
N GLY A 94 -10.08 1.99 8.05
CA GLY A 94 -10.17 1.16 9.26
C GLY A 94 -9.72 -0.28 9.02
N PHE A 95 -9.62 -1.06 10.11
CA PHE A 95 -9.07 -2.42 10.06
C PHE A 95 -10.08 -3.51 9.72
N ILE A 96 -11.35 -3.32 10.07
CA ILE A 96 -12.38 -4.37 10.01
C ILE A 96 -13.38 -4.03 8.92
N PRO A 97 -13.38 -4.75 7.78
CA PRO A 97 -14.39 -4.56 6.75
C PRO A 97 -15.77 -5.01 7.27
N ASN A 98 -16.80 -4.23 6.97
CA ASN A 98 -18.19 -4.64 7.21
C ASN A 98 -18.68 -5.61 6.10
N GLN A 99 -19.88 -6.16 6.25
CA GLN A 99 -20.43 -7.12 5.30
C GLN A 99 -20.49 -6.60 3.86
N LYS A 100 -20.86 -5.33 3.64
CA LYS A 100 -20.94 -4.74 2.29
C LYS A 100 -19.55 -4.64 1.66
N GLU A 101 -18.55 -4.28 2.45
CA GLU A 101 -17.15 -4.17 2.02
C GLU A 101 -16.55 -5.54 1.70
N TRP A 102 -16.85 -6.57 2.50
CA TRP A 102 -16.48 -7.96 2.21
C TRP A 102 -17.09 -8.46 0.90
N VAL A 103 -18.40 -8.30 0.72
CA VAL A 103 -19.11 -8.73 -0.48
C VAL A 103 -18.55 -8.03 -1.72
N ALA A 104 -18.33 -6.71 -1.64
CA ALA A 104 -17.71 -5.96 -2.73
C ALA A 104 -16.29 -6.44 -3.01
N GLY A 105 -15.46 -6.62 -1.99
CA GLY A 105 -14.07 -7.02 -2.16
C GLY A 105 -13.92 -8.40 -2.80
N VAL A 106 -14.70 -9.38 -2.33
CA VAL A 106 -14.75 -10.73 -2.92
C VAL A 106 -15.26 -10.68 -4.36
N ARG A 107 -16.30 -9.89 -4.63
CA ARG A 107 -16.84 -9.73 -5.99
C ARG A 107 -15.80 -9.17 -6.97
N TYR A 108 -15.09 -8.11 -6.60
CA TYR A 108 -14.07 -7.53 -7.47
C TYR A 108 -12.83 -8.39 -7.60
N PHE A 109 -12.54 -9.24 -6.62
CA PHE A 109 -11.54 -10.30 -6.77
C PHE A 109 -11.97 -11.30 -7.85
N PHE A 110 -13.20 -11.81 -7.82
CA PHE A 110 -13.71 -12.70 -8.87
C PHE A 110 -13.78 -12.04 -10.25
N TYR A 111 -14.06 -10.74 -10.34
CA TYR A 111 -14.01 -10.01 -11.61
C TYR A 111 -12.58 -9.80 -12.13
N PHE A 112 -11.60 -9.71 -11.23
CA PHE A 112 -10.19 -9.65 -11.61
C PHE A 112 -9.71 -10.97 -12.21
N LEU A 113 -10.12 -12.12 -11.65
CA LEU A 113 -9.63 -13.44 -12.08
C LEU A 113 -9.65 -13.68 -13.61
N PRO A 114 -10.76 -13.49 -14.35
CA PRO A 114 -10.79 -13.76 -15.79
C PRO A 114 -9.92 -12.81 -16.63
N VAL A 115 -9.40 -11.72 -16.05
CA VAL A 115 -8.56 -10.74 -16.75
C VAL A 115 -7.10 -10.84 -16.29
N GLY A 116 -6.88 -10.69 -14.98
CA GLY A 116 -5.54 -10.64 -14.39
C GLY A 116 -4.81 -11.97 -14.41
N PHE A 117 -5.53 -13.09 -14.21
CA PHE A 117 -4.88 -14.40 -14.20
C PHE A 117 -4.38 -14.82 -15.59
N PRO A 118 -5.19 -14.78 -16.67
CA PRO A 118 -4.69 -15.01 -18.02
C PRO A 118 -3.56 -14.06 -18.41
N LEU A 119 -3.65 -12.78 -18.04
CA LEU A 119 -2.60 -11.81 -18.29
C LEU A 119 -1.28 -12.21 -17.60
N ALA A 120 -1.33 -12.58 -16.32
CA ALA A 120 -0.15 -12.98 -15.57
C ALA A 120 0.52 -14.24 -16.15
N LEU A 121 -0.27 -15.19 -16.65
CA LEU A 121 0.24 -16.35 -17.39
C LEU A 121 0.85 -15.93 -18.73
N ALA A 122 0.17 -15.08 -19.50
CA ALA A 122 0.58 -14.65 -20.82
C ALA A 122 1.91 -13.87 -20.81
N VAL A 123 2.12 -13.02 -19.80
CA VAL A 123 3.41 -12.32 -19.63
C VAL A 123 4.49 -13.22 -18.98
N GLY A 124 4.15 -14.45 -18.60
CA GLY A 124 5.04 -15.39 -17.93
C GLY A 124 5.52 -14.89 -16.57
N LEU A 125 4.63 -14.24 -15.83
CA LEU A 125 4.89 -13.71 -14.48
C LEU A 125 4.61 -14.74 -13.41
N VAL A 126 3.65 -15.63 -13.66
CA VAL A 126 3.27 -16.73 -12.77
C VAL A 126 3.31 -18.05 -13.51
N ARG A 127 3.68 -19.11 -12.81
CA ARG A 127 3.41 -20.50 -13.22
C ARG A 127 2.52 -21.16 -12.18
N LEU A 128 1.55 -21.95 -12.63
CA LEU A 128 0.72 -22.77 -11.75
C LEU A 128 1.62 -23.76 -11.02
N ASN A 129 1.72 -23.59 -9.71
CA ASN A 129 2.41 -24.49 -8.82
C ASN A 129 1.80 -24.28 -7.43
N PHE A 130 0.96 -25.22 -7.01
CA PHE A 130 0.33 -25.17 -5.69
C PHE A 130 1.43 -25.34 -4.65
N THR A 131 1.78 -24.25 -3.97
CA THR A 131 2.97 -24.16 -3.11
C THR A 131 2.84 -24.90 -1.79
N GLY A 132 1.88 -25.83 -1.67
CA GLY A 132 1.70 -26.72 -0.53
C GLY A 132 1.30 -26.04 0.78
N PHE A 133 0.91 -24.75 0.73
CA PHE A 133 0.51 -24.03 1.94
C PHE A 133 -0.71 -24.67 2.58
N LEU A 134 -0.62 -24.78 3.90
CA LEU A 134 -1.70 -25.28 4.71
C LEU A 134 -2.76 -24.18 4.93
N PHE A 135 -3.98 -24.56 5.30
CA PHE A 135 -5.10 -23.61 5.40
C PHE A 135 -4.81 -22.43 6.35
N TRP A 136 -4.28 -22.71 7.55
CA TRP A 136 -3.96 -21.67 8.54
C TRP A 136 -2.80 -20.77 8.10
N GLN A 137 -1.84 -21.29 7.33
CA GLN A 137 -0.77 -20.49 6.75
C GLN A 137 -1.33 -19.53 5.69
N THR A 138 -2.23 -20.02 4.84
CA THR A 138 -2.93 -19.19 3.85
C THR A 138 -3.74 -18.10 4.54
N LEU A 139 -4.44 -18.43 5.64
CA LEU A 139 -5.19 -17.46 6.43
C LEU A 139 -4.26 -16.41 7.08
N ALA A 140 -3.12 -16.83 7.64
CA ALA A 140 -2.15 -15.91 8.23
C ALA A 140 -1.54 -14.97 7.19
N ILE A 141 -1.20 -15.49 6.00
CA ILE A 141 -0.75 -14.70 4.85
C ILE A 141 -1.80 -13.66 4.47
N PHE A 142 -3.06 -14.08 4.33
CA PHE A 142 -4.17 -13.20 4.01
C PHE A 142 -4.32 -12.07 5.05
N CYS A 143 -4.34 -12.40 6.34
CA CYS A 143 -4.46 -11.41 7.42
C CYS A 143 -3.28 -10.42 7.42
N GLY A 144 -2.05 -10.91 7.21
CA GLY A 144 -0.86 -10.07 7.12
C GLY A 144 -0.94 -9.09 5.95
N PHE A 145 -1.34 -9.57 4.76
CA PHE A 145 -1.56 -8.70 3.61
C PHE A 145 -2.72 -7.73 3.84
N LEU A 146 -3.83 -8.16 4.41
CA LEU A 146 -5.01 -7.33 4.64
C LEU A 146 -4.69 -6.12 5.53
N TRP A 147 -4.06 -6.34 6.69
CA TRP A 147 -3.92 -5.30 7.71
C TRP A 147 -2.64 -4.48 7.62
N VAL A 148 -1.65 -4.94 6.87
CA VAL A 148 -0.37 -4.22 6.73
C VAL A 148 -0.22 -3.65 5.33
N VAL A 149 -0.13 -4.53 4.33
CA VAL A 149 0.17 -4.12 2.95
C VAL A 149 -1.03 -3.44 2.32
N ALA A 150 -2.19 -4.11 2.29
CA ALA A 150 -3.38 -3.61 1.64
C ALA A 150 -3.93 -2.38 2.37
N LEU A 151 -3.90 -2.34 3.71
CA LEU A 151 -4.28 -1.14 4.46
C LEU A 151 -3.45 0.08 4.04
N SER A 152 -2.13 -0.05 3.99
CA SER A 152 -1.24 1.06 3.67
C SER A 152 -1.33 1.49 2.22
N GLU A 153 -1.32 0.53 1.29
CA GLU A 153 -1.34 0.82 -0.13
C GLU A 153 -2.70 1.33 -0.59
N GLU A 154 -3.81 0.72 -0.15
CA GLU A 154 -5.13 1.22 -0.55
C GLU A 154 -5.46 2.57 0.12
N PHE A 155 -4.94 2.84 1.32
CA PHE A 155 -5.01 4.19 1.89
C PHE A 155 -4.26 5.21 1.02
N PHE A 156 -3.01 4.91 0.62
CA PHE A 156 -2.21 5.79 -0.22
C PHE A 156 -2.82 6.01 -1.60
N PHE A 157 -3.15 4.92 -2.30
CA PHE A 157 -3.61 4.98 -3.68
C PHE A 157 -5.08 5.34 -3.80
N ARG A 158 -5.98 4.81 -2.96
CA ARG A 158 -7.43 5.04 -3.09
C ARG A 158 -7.89 6.18 -2.20
N GLY A 159 -7.55 6.09 -0.91
CA GLY A 159 -7.95 7.07 0.09
C GLY A 159 -7.37 8.46 -0.16
N MET A 160 -6.14 8.55 -0.67
CA MET A 160 -5.54 9.84 -0.99
C MET A 160 -5.50 10.09 -2.50
N LEU A 161 -4.66 9.38 -3.25
CA LEU A 161 -4.36 9.72 -4.64
C LEU A 161 -5.59 9.69 -5.57
N GLN A 162 -6.36 8.60 -5.58
CA GLN A 162 -7.53 8.45 -6.44
C GLN A 162 -8.64 9.43 -6.04
N GLN A 163 -8.89 9.61 -4.73
CA GLN A 163 -9.88 10.57 -4.25
C GLN A 163 -9.51 11.99 -4.67
N TRP A 164 -8.26 12.40 -4.44
CA TRP A 164 -7.79 13.74 -4.78
C TRP A 164 -7.79 13.99 -6.29
N LEU A 165 -7.28 13.05 -7.09
CA LEU A 165 -7.36 13.15 -8.56
C LEU A 165 -8.81 13.25 -9.03
N THR A 166 -9.73 12.50 -8.43
CA THR A 166 -11.16 12.60 -8.76
C THR A 166 -11.70 13.99 -8.45
N ALA A 167 -11.37 14.54 -7.27
CA ALA A 167 -11.81 15.86 -6.85
C ALA A 167 -11.18 16.99 -7.68
N TRP A 168 -9.92 16.87 -8.07
CA TRP A 168 -9.19 17.93 -8.79
C TRP A 168 -9.54 17.98 -10.28
N THR A 169 -9.80 16.84 -10.89
CA THR A 169 -10.09 16.73 -12.33
C THR A 169 -11.59 16.67 -12.64
N ALA A 170 -12.43 16.38 -11.64
CA ALA A 170 -13.83 16.01 -11.80
C ALA A 170 -14.07 14.81 -12.73
N TRP A 171 -13.03 14.01 -13.04
CA TRP A 171 -13.07 12.90 -14.00
C TRP A 171 -12.74 11.57 -13.29
N PRO A 172 -13.73 10.88 -12.70
CA PRO A 172 -13.50 9.67 -11.91
C PRO A 172 -12.82 8.52 -12.65
N ASN A 173 -13.05 8.42 -13.97
CA ASN A 173 -12.43 7.38 -14.80
C ASN A 173 -10.95 7.69 -15.06
N LEU A 174 -10.59 8.96 -15.27
CA LEU A 174 -9.21 9.39 -15.42
C LEU A 174 -8.43 9.13 -14.12
N ALA A 175 -9.00 9.51 -12.97
CA ALA A 175 -8.40 9.26 -11.66
C ALA A 175 -8.19 7.75 -11.41
N LEU A 176 -9.18 6.92 -11.74
CA LEU A 176 -9.06 5.46 -11.62
C LEU A 176 -7.91 4.91 -12.47
N ILE A 177 -7.83 5.30 -13.75
CA ILE A 177 -6.78 4.83 -14.67
C ILE A 177 -5.41 5.32 -14.21
N ALA A 178 -5.27 6.62 -13.93
CA ALA A 178 -4.01 7.22 -13.49
C ALA A 178 -3.49 6.58 -12.20
N THR A 179 -4.33 6.45 -11.17
CA THR A 179 -3.93 5.78 -9.91
C THR A 179 -3.56 4.32 -10.15
N SER A 180 -4.26 3.61 -11.03
CA SER A 180 -3.95 2.20 -11.31
C SER A 180 -2.62 2.03 -12.04
N LEU A 181 -2.31 2.92 -12.99
CA LEU A 181 -0.99 2.96 -13.64
C LEU A 181 0.13 3.30 -12.64
N LEU A 182 -0.09 4.26 -11.75
CA LEU A 182 0.88 4.61 -10.70
C LEU A 182 1.06 3.48 -9.68
N PHE A 183 -0.01 2.75 -9.34
CA PHE A 183 0.05 1.54 -8.54
C PHE A 183 0.91 0.47 -9.23
N GLY A 184 0.72 0.26 -10.54
CA GLY A 184 1.60 -0.62 -11.33
C GLY A 184 3.06 -0.16 -11.33
N ALA A 185 3.31 1.13 -11.57
CA ALA A 185 4.66 1.69 -11.57
C ALA A 185 5.38 1.51 -10.23
N ALA A 186 4.65 1.64 -9.10
CA ALA A 186 5.17 1.39 -7.77
C ALA A 186 5.65 -0.07 -7.55
N HIS A 187 5.25 -1.00 -8.43
CA HIS A 187 5.65 -2.40 -8.38
C HIS A 187 6.82 -2.75 -9.34
N LEU A 188 7.36 -1.78 -10.08
CA LEU A 188 8.54 -1.99 -10.93
C LEU A 188 9.77 -2.55 -10.18
N PRO A 189 10.04 -2.22 -8.90
CA PRO A 189 11.20 -2.77 -8.17
C PRO A 189 10.98 -4.16 -7.55
N VAL A 190 9.79 -4.75 -7.67
CA VAL A 190 9.46 -6.02 -6.99
C VAL A 190 10.27 -7.16 -7.62
N ARG A 191 11.10 -7.82 -6.79
CA ARG A 191 12.03 -8.93 -7.13
C ARG A 191 13.18 -8.54 -8.07
N ALA A 192 12.94 -7.72 -9.09
CA ALA A 192 13.93 -7.21 -10.03
C ALA A 192 13.52 -5.82 -10.51
N PHE A 193 14.44 -5.00 -11.00
CA PHE A 193 14.12 -3.70 -11.61
C PHE A 193 14.74 -3.58 -13.02
N PRO A 194 13.97 -3.24 -14.07
CA PRO A 194 12.52 -3.03 -14.06
C PRO A 194 11.72 -4.34 -14.24
N ASN A 195 10.84 -4.66 -13.29
CA ASN A 195 9.87 -5.74 -13.43
C ASN A 195 8.58 -5.24 -14.10
N TRP A 196 8.64 -5.01 -15.41
CA TRP A 196 7.51 -4.52 -16.20
C TRP A 196 6.31 -5.48 -16.17
N LYS A 197 6.56 -6.79 -16.06
CA LYS A 197 5.52 -7.83 -15.96
C LYS A 197 4.68 -7.63 -14.70
N MET A 198 5.34 -7.45 -13.56
CA MET A 198 4.68 -7.10 -12.30
C MET A 198 3.93 -5.78 -12.43
N ALA A 199 4.55 -4.76 -13.01
CA ALA A 199 3.92 -3.45 -13.14
C ALA A 199 2.61 -3.49 -13.94
N VAL A 200 2.57 -4.22 -15.06
CA VAL A 200 1.37 -4.37 -15.88
C VAL A 200 0.27 -5.14 -15.14
N VAL A 201 0.59 -6.28 -14.51
CA VAL A 201 -0.40 -7.07 -13.77
C VAL A 201 -0.91 -6.32 -12.54
N SER A 202 -0.03 -5.64 -11.80
CA SER A 202 -0.40 -4.78 -10.68
C SER A 202 -1.28 -3.61 -11.13
N ALA A 203 -1.02 -3.00 -12.28
CA ALA A 203 -1.87 -1.94 -12.81
C ALA A 203 -3.30 -2.44 -13.08
N VAL A 204 -3.42 -3.63 -13.70
CA VAL A 204 -4.73 -4.26 -13.93
C VAL A 204 -5.42 -4.58 -12.61
N ALA A 205 -4.72 -5.19 -11.64
CA ALA A 205 -5.28 -5.43 -10.31
C ALA A 205 -5.74 -4.13 -9.64
N GLY A 206 -4.95 -3.07 -9.76
CA GLY A 206 -5.25 -1.73 -9.28
C GLY A 206 -6.55 -1.15 -9.83
N LEU A 207 -6.95 -1.49 -11.06
CA LEU A 207 -8.26 -1.09 -11.59
C LEU A 207 -9.39 -1.70 -10.77
N PHE A 208 -9.32 -3.00 -10.46
CA PHE A 208 -10.35 -3.68 -9.67
C PHE A 208 -10.39 -3.16 -8.24
N TYR A 209 -9.24 -2.88 -7.62
CA TYR A 209 -9.18 -2.29 -6.29
C TYR A 209 -9.83 -0.90 -6.28
N GLY A 210 -9.54 -0.08 -7.31
CA GLY A 210 -10.11 1.25 -7.46
C GLY A 210 -11.59 1.26 -7.79
N ILE A 211 -12.11 0.25 -8.51
CA ILE A 211 -13.56 0.09 -8.74
C ILE A 211 -14.25 -0.35 -7.46
N ALA A 212 -13.66 -1.27 -6.68
CA ALA A 212 -14.16 -1.67 -5.35
C ALA A 212 -14.33 -0.44 -4.45
N TYR A 213 -13.30 0.42 -4.38
CA TYR A 213 -13.35 1.68 -3.65
C TYR A 213 -14.49 2.60 -4.13
N ARG A 214 -14.60 2.84 -5.44
CA ARG A 214 -15.63 3.72 -6.02
C ARG A 214 -17.05 3.26 -5.72
N LYS A 215 -17.26 1.95 -5.61
CA LYS A 215 -18.59 1.36 -5.44
C LYS A 215 -19.05 1.33 -4.00
N THR A 216 -18.12 1.39 -3.04
CA THR A 216 -18.44 1.36 -1.61
C THR A 216 -18.13 2.67 -0.90
N GLY A 217 -17.31 3.55 -1.48
CA GLY A 217 -16.71 4.70 -0.79
C GLY A 217 -15.71 4.31 0.29
N SER A 218 -15.20 3.07 0.25
CA SER A 218 -14.42 2.49 1.35
C SER A 218 -13.18 1.76 0.87
N ILE A 219 -12.01 2.16 1.37
CA ILE A 219 -10.74 1.47 1.10
C ILE A 219 -10.76 0.03 1.65
N ARG A 220 -11.59 -0.29 2.65
CA ARG A 220 -11.68 -1.65 3.20
C ARG A 220 -12.16 -2.66 2.16
N ALA A 221 -13.03 -2.25 1.22
CA ALA A 221 -13.41 -3.12 0.11
C ALA A 221 -12.24 -3.38 -0.84
N SER A 222 -11.43 -2.36 -1.12
CA SER A 222 -10.19 -2.49 -1.89
C SER A 222 -9.18 -3.36 -1.17
N MET A 223 -9.05 -3.21 0.15
CA MET A 223 -8.14 -4.01 0.99
C MET A 223 -8.45 -5.50 0.88
N VAL A 224 -9.74 -5.87 0.95
CA VAL A 224 -10.18 -7.27 0.77
C VAL A 224 -9.82 -7.77 -0.63
N THR A 225 -10.14 -7.00 -1.67
CA THR A 225 -9.81 -7.37 -3.07
C THR A 225 -8.31 -7.59 -3.23
N HIS A 226 -7.51 -6.65 -2.74
CA HIS A 226 -6.06 -6.66 -2.81
C HIS A 226 -5.48 -7.86 -2.05
N ALA A 227 -5.85 -8.05 -0.79
CA ALA A 227 -5.38 -9.16 0.02
C ALA A 227 -5.71 -10.51 -0.60
N LEU A 228 -6.90 -10.68 -1.19
CA LEU A 228 -7.26 -11.91 -1.91
C LEU A 228 -6.38 -12.14 -3.14
N VAL A 229 -6.14 -11.12 -3.97
CA VAL A 229 -5.26 -11.22 -5.15
C VAL A 229 -3.85 -11.64 -4.74
N VAL A 230 -3.27 -10.99 -3.73
CA VAL A 230 -1.89 -11.27 -3.32
C VAL A 230 -1.78 -12.60 -2.59
N THR A 231 -2.80 -12.99 -1.81
CA THR A 231 -2.84 -14.32 -1.20
C THR A 231 -2.90 -15.40 -2.26
N ALA A 232 -3.82 -15.27 -3.24
CA ALA A 232 -3.92 -16.20 -4.36
C ALA A 232 -2.61 -16.28 -5.14
N TRP A 233 -1.96 -15.12 -5.40
CA TRP A 233 -0.61 -15.09 -5.97
C TRP A 233 0.32 -15.99 -5.16
N ARG A 234 0.44 -15.73 -3.86
CA ARG A 234 1.47 -16.32 -3.01
C ARG A 234 1.29 -17.81 -2.78
N THR A 235 0.05 -18.31 -2.77
CA THR A 235 -0.27 -19.68 -2.39
C THR A 235 -0.58 -20.60 -3.57
N LEU A 236 -0.92 -20.06 -4.74
CA LEU A 236 -1.29 -20.86 -5.91
C LEU A 236 -0.25 -20.81 -7.04
N PHE A 237 0.71 -19.88 -6.96
CA PHE A 237 1.66 -19.61 -8.04
C PHE A 237 3.09 -19.41 -7.55
N VAL A 238 4.03 -19.66 -8.47
CA VAL A 238 5.47 -19.37 -8.31
C VAL A 238 5.91 -18.30 -9.31
#